data_AF-A0A7X8ESZ3-F1
#
_entry.id   AF-A0A7X8ESZ3-F1
#
_cell.length_a   1.000
_cell.length_b   1.000
_cell.length_c   1.000
_cell.angle_alpha   90.00
_cell.angle_beta   90.00
_cell.angle_gamma   90.00
#
_symmetry.space_group_name_H-M   'P 1'
#
loop_
_entity.id
_entity.type
_entity.pdbx_description
1 polymer ?
#
loop_
_entity_poly.entity_id
_entity_poly.type
_entity_poly.pdbx_seq_one_letter_code
_entity_poly.pdbx_strand_id
1 'polypeptide(L)'
;MKKFIKASAVAFCVLALMTTSQSAYAKGFNLSYNGIPVTSTVSSEIVNDRLLVPLRAIADAMGCQTNYDSATKQITVKKSETVVTMWQGTSKASVNGETVFMDTMPITKSGTVLVPVR
;
A
#
# COMPACT_ATOMS: atom_id res chain seq x y z
N MET A 1 13.25 52.33 -37.64
CA MET A 1 12.45 51.28 -36.96
C MET A 1 13.21 49.93 -36.92
N LYS A 2 14.39 49.87 -36.28
CA LYS A 2 15.22 48.64 -36.23
C LYS A 2 15.86 48.37 -34.86
N LYS A 3 15.51 49.15 -33.82
CA LYS A 3 16.14 49.07 -32.49
C LYS A 3 15.29 48.36 -31.43
N PHE A 4 14.08 47.90 -31.75
CA PHE A 4 13.16 47.27 -30.79
C PHE A 4 13.09 45.73 -30.88
N ILE A 5 13.77 45.10 -31.85
CA ILE A 5 13.69 43.64 -32.04
C ILE A 5 14.58 42.87 -31.06
N LYS A 6 15.67 43.49 -30.57
CA LYS A 6 16.64 42.79 -29.69
C LYS A 6 16.18 42.64 -28.23
N ALA A 7 15.20 43.43 -27.79
CA ALA A 7 14.65 43.34 -26.43
C ALA A 7 13.57 42.25 -26.28
N SER A 8 12.91 41.87 -27.38
CA SER A 8 11.84 40.87 -27.37
C SER A 8 12.37 39.42 -27.25
N ALA A 9 13.54 39.14 -27.83
CA ALA A 9 14.15 37.81 -27.76
C ALA A 9 14.64 37.43 -26.35
N VAL A 10 15.06 38.41 -25.54
CA VAL A 10 15.52 38.18 -24.17
C VAL A 10 14.35 38.02 -23.21
N ALA A 11 13.25 38.76 -23.43
CA ALA A 11 12.03 38.62 -22.63
C ALA A 11 11.33 37.26 -22.82
N PHE A 12 11.44 36.65 -24.02
CA PHE A 12 10.88 35.33 -24.29
C PHE A 12 11.70 34.18 -23.67
N CYS A 13 12.99 34.37 -23.42
CA CYS A 13 13.84 33.37 -22.74
C CYS A 13 13.65 33.34 -21.22
N VAL A 14 13.30 34.47 -20.58
CA VAL A 14 13.07 34.51 -19.13
C VAL A 14 11.71 33.90 -18.76
N LEU A 15 10.73 33.96 -19.65
CA LEU A 15 9.41 33.33 -19.43
C LEU A 15 9.43 31.79 -19.56
N ALA A 16 10.44 31.24 -20.25
CA ALA A 16 10.64 29.79 -20.36
C ALA A 16 11.31 29.16 -19.13
N LEU A 17 11.76 29.97 -18.16
CA LEU A 17 12.35 29.52 -16.90
C LEU A 17 11.34 29.39 -15.75
N MET A 18 10.07 29.75 -15.97
CA MET A 18 8.98 29.31 -15.10
C MET A 18 8.61 27.87 -15.43
N THR A 19 9.57 26.97 -15.25
CA THR A 19 9.34 25.53 -15.24
C THR A 19 8.37 25.27 -14.10
N THR A 20 7.11 25.05 -14.43
CA THR A 20 6.15 24.52 -13.46
C THR A 20 6.72 23.19 -13.00
N SER A 21 7.06 23.12 -11.71
CA SER A 21 7.42 21.86 -11.07
C SER A 21 6.22 20.93 -11.22
N GLN A 22 6.25 20.06 -12.22
CA GLN A 22 5.25 19.02 -12.36
C GLN A 22 5.51 18.04 -11.23
N SER A 23 4.75 18.17 -10.13
CA SER A 23 4.71 17.15 -9.10
C SER A 23 4.32 15.84 -9.76
N ALA A 24 5.28 14.92 -9.87
CA ALA A 24 5.00 13.57 -10.30
C ALA A 24 4.12 12.91 -9.24
N TYR A 25 2.82 12.75 -9.53
CA TYR A 25 1.95 11.95 -8.68
C TYR A 25 2.43 10.50 -8.78
N ALA A 26 2.91 9.97 -7.67
CA ALA A 26 3.24 8.56 -7.58
C ALA A 26 1.97 7.74 -7.89
N LYS A 27 2.02 6.94 -8.95
CA LYS A 27 0.97 5.97 -9.28
C LYS A 27 0.89 4.98 -8.11
N GLY A 28 -0.23 4.99 -7.39
CA GLY A 28 -0.48 4.05 -6.29
C GLY A 28 -0.33 2.60 -6.74
N PHE A 29 -0.07 1.70 -5.78
CA PHE A 29 0.07 0.28 -6.06
C PHE A 29 -1.19 -0.27 -6.72
N ASN A 30 -1.04 -0.91 -7.89
CA ASN A 30 -2.13 -1.63 -8.52
C ASN A 30 -2.20 -3.02 -7.89
N LEU A 31 -3.10 -3.16 -6.93
CA LEU A 31 -3.36 -4.44 -6.28
C LEU A 31 -4.39 -5.22 -7.10
N SER A 32 -4.01 -6.39 -7.58
CA SER A 32 -4.93 -7.30 -8.29
C SER A 32 -4.71 -8.74 -7.84
N TYR A 33 -5.79 -9.51 -7.81
CA TYR A 33 -5.78 -10.94 -7.56
C TYR A 33 -6.38 -11.63 -8.79
N ASN A 34 -5.61 -12.51 -9.44
CA ASN A 34 -5.98 -13.18 -10.69
C ASN A 34 -6.49 -12.22 -11.80
N GLY A 35 -5.89 -11.03 -11.90
CA GLY A 35 -6.28 -10.01 -12.88
C GLY A 35 -7.49 -9.16 -12.49
N ILE A 36 -8.17 -9.49 -11.38
CA ILE A 36 -9.28 -8.70 -10.84
C ILE A 36 -8.71 -7.65 -9.88
N PRO A 37 -9.00 -6.35 -10.07
CA PRO A 37 -8.54 -5.30 -9.17
C PRO A 37 -9.08 -5.51 -7.75
N VAL A 38 -8.19 -5.42 -6.75
CA VAL A 38 -8.55 -5.45 -5.34
C VAL A 38 -8.68 -4.00 -4.87
N THR A 39 -9.89 -3.61 -4.49
CA THR A 39 -10.17 -2.27 -3.98
C THR A 39 -10.06 -2.23 -2.46
N SER A 40 -9.50 -1.15 -1.93
CA SER A 40 -9.47 -0.89 -0.50
C SER A 40 -9.45 0.62 -0.26
N THR A 41 -10.07 1.06 0.84
CA THR A 41 -10.04 2.46 1.27
C THR A 41 -8.62 2.90 1.66
N VAL A 42 -7.77 1.95 2.07
CA VAL A 42 -6.38 2.22 2.46
C VAL A 42 -5.46 1.64 1.41
N SER A 43 -4.57 2.47 0.86
CA SER A 43 -3.58 2.04 -0.11
C SER A 43 -2.47 1.21 0.56
N SER A 44 -1.92 0.26 -0.19
CA SER A 44 -0.70 -0.45 0.20
C SER A 44 0.48 0.51 0.39
N GLU A 45 1.44 0.13 1.24
CA GLU A 45 2.59 0.96 1.61
C GLU A 45 3.84 0.11 1.78
N ILE A 46 5.02 0.66 1.52
CA ILE A 46 6.29 -0.01 1.81
C ILE A 46 6.80 0.47 3.17
N VAL A 47 7.05 -0.46 4.08
CA VAL A 47 7.66 -0.21 5.39
C VAL A 47 8.78 -1.22 5.60
N ASN A 48 9.98 -0.76 5.97
CA ASN A 48 11.16 -1.62 6.15
C ASN A 48 11.41 -2.57 4.96
N ASP A 49 11.38 -2.02 3.74
CA ASP A 49 11.54 -2.78 2.48
C ASP A 49 10.56 -3.95 2.30
N ARG A 50 9.40 -3.89 2.97
CA ARG A 50 8.31 -4.85 2.85
C ARG A 50 7.04 -4.14 2.40
N LEU A 51 6.40 -4.68 1.36
CA LEU A 51 5.11 -4.21 0.89
C LEU A 51 4.03 -4.70 1.85
N LEU A 52 3.36 -3.76 2.50
CA LEU A 52 2.21 -3.98 3.34
C LEU A 52 0.92 -3.77 2.54
N VAL A 53 0.01 -4.73 2.60
CA VAL A 53 -1.27 -4.68 1.88
C VAL A 53 -2.46 -4.79 2.83
N PRO A 54 -3.63 -4.24 2.46
CA PRO A 54 -4.85 -4.38 3.23
C PRO A 54 -5.27 -5.84 3.36
N LEU A 55 -5.18 -6.40 4.58
CA LEU A 55 -5.41 -7.82 4.82
C LEU A 55 -6.82 -8.25 4.38
N ARG A 56 -7.83 -7.50 4.81
CA ARG A 56 -9.23 -7.82 4.51
C ARG A 56 -9.51 -7.81 3.01
N ALA A 57 -9.01 -6.80 2.28
CA ALA A 57 -9.23 -6.70 0.84
C ALA A 57 -8.65 -7.90 0.09
N ILE A 58 -7.45 -8.36 0.48
CA ILE A 58 -6.82 -9.55 -0.11
C ILE A 58 -7.54 -10.83 0.31
N ALA A 59 -7.89 -10.95 1.59
CA ALA A 59 -8.63 -12.10 2.10
C ALA A 59 -9.98 -12.27 1.37
N ASP A 60 -10.72 -11.17 1.20
CA ASP A 60 -12.00 -11.16 0.49
C ASP A 60 -11.82 -11.53 -0.99
N ALA A 61 -10.83 -10.96 -1.67
CA ALA A 61 -10.52 -11.29 -3.06
C ALA A 61 -10.14 -12.78 -3.24
N MET A 62 -9.51 -13.38 -2.22
CA MET A 62 -9.14 -14.79 -2.18
C MET A 62 -10.27 -15.72 -1.72
N GLY A 63 -11.43 -15.19 -1.32
CA GLY A 63 -12.55 -15.95 -0.77
C GLY A 63 -12.30 -16.52 0.63
N CYS A 64 -11.47 -15.86 1.43
CA CYS A 64 -11.13 -16.28 2.78
C CYS A 64 -12.13 -15.72 3.80
N GLN A 65 -12.35 -16.45 4.89
CA GLN A 65 -13.07 -15.93 6.05
C GLN A 65 -12.08 -15.22 6.98
N THR A 66 -12.38 -13.98 7.35
CA THR A 66 -11.54 -13.19 8.26
C THR A 66 -12.30 -12.84 9.53
N ASN A 67 -11.72 -13.17 10.69
CA ASN A 67 -12.23 -12.78 12.00
C ASN A 67 -11.21 -11.93 12.74
N TYR A 68 -11.68 -10.92 13.47
CA TYR A 68 -10.85 -10.09 14.34
C TYR A 68 -11.42 -10.10 15.75
N ASP A 69 -10.60 -10.51 16.70
CA ASP A 69 -10.90 -10.42 18.13
C ASP A 69 -10.22 -9.16 18.69
N SER A 70 -11.03 -8.19 19.10
CA SER A 70 -10.56 -6.92 19.65
C SER A 70 -9.96 -7.05 21.05
N ALA A 71 -10.35 -8.06 21.84
CA ALA A 71 -9.84 -8.26 23.19
C ALA A 71 -8.40 -8.79 23.16
N THR A 72 -8.12 -9.73 22.26
CA THR A 72 -6.80 -10.36 22.12
C THR A 72 -5.94 -9.75 21.00
N LYS A 73 -6.52 -8.84 20.21
CA LYS A 73 -5.94 -8.30 18.97
C LYS A 73 -5.53 -9.39 17.97
N GLN A 74 -6.21 -10.53 18.03
CA GLN A 74 -5.97 -11.67 17.16
C GLN A 74 -6.75 -11.51 15.87
N ILE A 75 -6.10 -11.81 14.76
CA ILE A 75 -6.69 -11.87 13.44
C ILE A 75 -6.59 -13.32 12.95
N THR A 76 -7.71 -13.89 12.56
CA THR A 76 -7.79 -15.25 12.03
C THR A 76 -8.28 -15.20 10.60
N VAL A 77 -7.51 -15.76 9.68
CA VAL A 77 -7.84 -15.87 8.25
C VAL A 77 -7.92 -17.35 7.92
N LYS A 78 -9.07 -17.79 7.41
CA LYS A 78 -9.33 -19.18 7.07
C LYS A 78 -9.66 -19.33 5.58
N LYS A 79 -9.00 -20.29 4.92
CA LYS A 79 -9.31 -20.72 3.56
C LYS A 79 -9.30 -22.24 3.52
N SER A 80 -10.47 -22.84 3.35
CA SER A 80 -10.65 -24.30 3.40
C SER A 80 -10.09 -24.88 4.71
N GLU A 81 -9.04 -25.72 4.63
CA GLU A 81 -8.37 -26.32 5.81
C GLU A 81 -7.22 -25.46 6.36
N THR A 82 -6.77 -24.45 5.61
CA THR A 82 -5.69 -23.58 6.06
C THR A 82 -6.21 -22.50 7.00
N VAL A 83 -5.63 -22.42 8.20
CA VAL A 83 -5.91 -21.40 9.20
C VAL A 83 -4.64 -20.62 9.49
N VAL A 84 -4.66 -19.33 9.20
CA VAL A 84 -3.60 -18.40 9.56
C VAL A 84 -4.09 -17.53 10.71
N THR A 85 -3.35 -17.51 11.81
CA THR A 85 -3.59 -16.61 12.94
C THR A 85 -2.42 -15.65 13.08
N MET A 86 -2.69 -14.40 13.38
CA MET A 86 -1.67 -13.37 13.60
C MET A 86 -2.16 -12.38 14.64
N TRP A 87 -1.23 -11.68 15.29
CA TRP A 87 -1.56 -10.68 16.31
C TRP A 87 -1.05 -9.31 15.90
N GLN A 88 -1.93 -8.31 16.02
CA GLN A 88 -1.58 -6.92 15.72
C GLN A 88 -0.42 -6.45 16.61
N GLY A 89 0.59 -5.81 16.02
CA GLY A 89 1.75 -5.31 16.75
C GLY A 89 2.80 -6.37 17.10
N THR A 90 2.67 -7.59 16.58
CA THR A 90 3.69 -8.64 16.75
C THR A 90 4.09 -9.21 15.38
N SER A 91 5.34 -9.62 15.23
CA SER A 91 5.78 -10.39 14.04
C SER A 91 5.37 -11.85 14.10
N LYS A 92 4.73 -12.31 15.18
CA LYS A 92 4.32 -13.71 15.35
C LYS A 92 3.02 -13.98 14.60
N ALA A 93 3.03 -15.02 13.79
CA ALA A 93 1.85 -15.62 13.21
C ALA A 93 1.89 -17.14 13.43
N SER A 94 0.79 -17.81 13.12
CA SER A 94 0.73 -19.25 13.07
C SER A 94 -0.05 -19.72 11.86
N VAL A 95 0.49 -20.70 11.15
CA VAL A 95 -0.13 -21.35 10.00
C VAL A 95 -0.43 -22.78 10.39
N ASN A 96 -1.70 -23.16 10.41
CA ASN A 96 -2.16 -24.49 10.82
C ASN A 96 -1.67 -24.93 12.21
N GLY A 97 -1.46 -23.98 13.12
CA GLY A 97 -0.96 -24.25 14.48
C GLY A 97 0.56 -24.20 14.62
N GLU A 98 1.31 -24.22 13.52
CA GLU A 98 2.77 -24.01 13.56
C GLU A 98 3.09 -22.53 13.65
N THR A 99 4.01 -22.14 14.52
CA THR A 99 4.40 -20.74 14.69
C THR A 99 5.38 -20.32 13.60
N VAL A 100 5.10 -19.18 12.97
CA VAL A 100 5.96 -18.55 11.97
C VAL A 100 6.20 -17.09 12.34
N PHE A 101 7.34 -16.54 11.93
CA PHE A 101 7.67 -15.14 12.13
C PHE A 101 7.65 -14.39 10.80
N MET A 102 6.92 -13.28 10.78
CA MET A 102 6.89 -12.34 9.67
C MET A 102 8.13 -11.43 9.74
N ASP A 103 8.65 -11.04 8.57
CA ASP A 103 9.81 -10.14 8.48
C ASP A 103 9.54 -8.74 9.05
N THR A 104 8.28 -8.29 8.99
CA THR A 104 7.82 -7.07 9.63
C THR A 104 6.47 -7.30 10.29
N MET A 105 6.16 -6.51 11.31
CA MET A 105 4.88 -6.63 12.01
C MET A 105 3.72 -6.05 11.18
N PRO A 106 2.49 -6.59 11.33
CA PRO A 106 1.30 -5.94 10.83
C PRO A 106 1.09 -4.58 11.50
N ILE A 107 0.74 -3.58 10.71
CA ILE A 107 0.43 -2.23 11.21
C ILE A 107 -1.05 -1.91 11.00
N THR A 108 -1.57 -0.96 11.77
CA THR A 108 -2.92 -0.45 11.56
C THR A 108 -2.86 0.97 11.04
N LYS A 109 -3.49 1.19 9.88
CA LYS A 109 -3.58 2.51 9.24
C LYS A 109 -5.04 2.81 8.95
N SER A 110 -5.55 3.91 9.51
CA SER A 110 -6.96 4.33 9.34
C SER A 110 -7.97 3.22 9.62
N GLY A 111 -7.76 2.42 10.68
CA GLY A 111 -8.62 1.29 11.06
C GLY A 111 -8.47 0.03 10.20
N THR A 112 -7.59 0.03 9.20
CA THR A 112 -7.28 -1.13 8.37
C THR A 112 -5.97 -1.76 8.80
N VAL A 113 -5.96 -3.08 8.98
CA VAL A 113 -4.71 -3.82 9.23
C VAL A 113 -4.02 -4.06 7.90
N LEU A 114 -2.76 -3.63 7.81
CA LEU A 114 -1.87 -3.90 6.70
C LEU A 114 -0.88 -5.00 7.10
N VAL A 115 -0.73 -6.00 6.24
CA VAL A 115 0.14 -7.17 6.46
C VAL A 115 1.22 -7.26 5.38
N PRO A 116 2.42 -7.73 5.72
CA PRO A 116 3.47 -7.88 4.71
C PRO A 116 3.13 -8.98 3.71
N VAL A 117 3.42 -8.70 2.44
CA VAL A 117 3.31 -9.67 1.35
C VAL A 117 4.71 -10.15 0.98
N ARG A 118 5.26 -10.99 1.84
CA ARG A 118 6.31 -11.98 1.61
C ARG A 118 6.75 -12.57 2.95
#